data_AF-A0A933FE07-F1
#
_entry.id   AF-A0A933FE07-F1
#
_cell.length_a   1.000
_cell.length_b   1.000
_cell.length_c   1.000
_cell.angle_alpha   90.00
_cell.angle_beta   90.00
_cell.angle_gamma   90.00
#
_symmetry.space_group_name_H-M   'P 1'
#
loop_
_entity.id
_entity.type
_entity.pdbx_description
1 polymer ?
#
loop_
_entity_poly.entity_id
_entity_poly.type
_entity_poly.pdbx_seq_one_letter_code
_entity_poly.pdbx_strand_id
1 'polypeptide(L)'
;VGGIGIAPGGNINYENGYAVFEATHGTAPKYASQDKVNPGSVILSGEMMLTYMGWSEAADLIIRGLERTIKSKIVTYDFARLMEGAKEVKCSEFGEAIVRNM
;
A
#
# COMPACT_ATOMS: atom_id res chain seq x y z
N VAL A 1 -14.23 4.07 -4.59
CA VAL A 1 -12.82 3.68 -4.36
C VAL A 1 -12.64 2.41 -3.52
N GLY A 2 -13.48 2.08 -2.52
CA GLY A 2 -13.34 0.82 -1.77
C GLY A 2 -12.04 0.69 -0.95
N GLY A 3 -11.30 1.78 -0.75
CA GLY A 3 -9.91 1.78 -0.28
C GLY A 3 -9.72 1.94 1.23
N ILE A 4 -10.67 1.49 2.06
CA ILE A 4 -10.59 1.71 3.52
C ILE A 4 -9.33 1.09 4.15
N GLY A 5 -8.76 0.06 3.52
CA GLY A 5 -7.50 -0.59 3.93
C GLY A 5 -6.23 -0.08 3.24
N ILE A 6 -6.34 0.86 2.29
CA ILE A 6 -5.21 1.32 1.47
C ILE A 6 -5.06 2.85 1.42
N ALA A 7 -5.91 3.61 2.12
CA ALA A 7 -5.77 5.06 2.15
C ALA A 7 -4.39 5.45 2.72
N PRO A 8 -3.61 6.32 2.05
CA PRO A 8 -2.35 6.83 2.58
C PRO A 8 -2.57 8.06 3.46
N GLY A 9 -1.54 8.44 4.21
CA GLY A 9 -1.55 9.58 5.12
C GLY A 9 -0.17 10.18 5.33
N GLY A 10 -0.14 11.50 5.50
CA GLY A 10 1.07 12.26 5.81
C GLY A 10 0.73 13.51 6.61
N ASN A 11 1.51 13.77 7.66
CA ASN A 11 1.46 14.95 8.50
C ASN A 11 2.70 15.79 8.21
N ILE A 12 2.52 16.94 7.58
CA ILE A 12 3.63 17.75 7.04
C ILE A 12 3.58 19.15 7.64
N ASN A 13 4.71 19.60 8.18
CA ASN A 13 4.95 21.01 8.44
C ASN A 13 5.73 21.60 7.26
N TYR A 14 5.04 22.38 6.43
CA TYR A 14 5.63 22.98 5.22
C TYR A 14 6.55 24.19 5.52
N GLU A 15 6.54 24.74 6.73
CA GLU A 15 7.40 25.86 7.10
C GLU A 15 8.84 25.42 7.40
N ASN A 16 8.99 24.26 8.05
CA ASN A 16 10.30 23.75 8.47
C ASN A 16 10.70 22.43 7.78
N GLY A 17 9.83 21.86 6.96
CA GLY A 17 10.12 20.67 6.16
C GLY A 17 10.04 19.34 6.91
N TYR A 18 9.58 19.32 8.18
CA TYR A 18 9.38 18.05 8.89
C TYR A 18 8.09 17.37 8.43
N ALA A 19 8.17 16.08 8.15
CA ALA A 19 7.04 15.27 7.70
C ALA A 19 7.04 13.88 8.35
N VAL A 20 5.85 13.36 8.63
CA VAL A 20 5.61 11.98 9.08
C VAL A 20 4.56 11.36 8.18
N PHE A 21 4.92 10.28 7.50
CA PHE A 21 4.01 9.50 6.65
C PHE A 21 3.60 8.23 7.38
N GLU A 22 2.31 7.90 7.37
CA GLU A 22 1.76 6.88 8.26
C GLU A 22 0.71 6.00 7.59
N ALA A 23 0.54 4.78 8.10
CA ALA A 23 -0.63 3.98 7.77
C ALA A 23 -1.86 4.59 8.45
N THR A 24 -2.99 4.69 7.74
CA THR A 24 -4.19 5.37 8.26
C THR A 24 -5.22 4.42 8.86
N HIS A 25 -5.00 3.11 8.78
CA HIS A 25 -5.86 2.11 9.39
C HIS A 25 -5.44 1.81 10.83
N GLY A 26 -6.35 1.22 11.61
CA GLY A 26 -6.05 0.75 12.97
C GLY A 26 -5.10 -0.45 13.02
N THR A 27 -4.76 -0.90 14.24
CA THR A 27 -3.73 -1.93 14.48
C THR A 27 -4.16 -3.37 14.18
N ALA A 28 -5.46 -3.65 14.08
CA ALA A 28 -6.04 -4.96 13.77
C ALA A 28 -5.36 -6.15 14.51
N PRO A 29 -5.30 -6.14 15.87
CA PRO A 29 -4.48 -7.08 16.65
C PRO A 29 -4.79 -8.56 16.42
N LYS A 30 -6.03 -8.89 16.04
CA LYS A 30 -6.45 -10.25 15.66
C LYS A 30 -5.69 -10.84 14.46
N TYR A 31 -4.99 -10.03 13.67
CA TYR A 31 -4.18 -10.45 12.51
C TYR A 31 -2.69 -10.17 12.68
N ALA A 32 -2.26 -9.74 13.88
CA ALA A 32 -0.86 -9.46 14.16
C ALA A 32 0.01 -10.69 13.87
N SER A 33 1.12 -10.48 13.17
CA SER A 33 2.11 -11.51 12.81
C SER A 33 1.58 -12.69 11.98
N GLN A 34 0.39 -12.57 11.39
CA GLN A 34 -0.20 -13.62 10.55
C GLN A 34 0.14 -13.49 9.06
N ASP A 35 0.93 -12.48 8.69
CA ASP A 35 1.31 -12.23 7.28
C ASP A 35 0.08 -12.12 6.35
N LYS A 36 -0.98 -11.48 6.83
CA LYS A 36 -2.31 -11.52 6.18
C LYS A 36 -2.84 -10.15 5.74
N VAL A 37 -2.53 -9.11 6.49
CA VAL A 37 -3.11 -7.77 6.28
C VAL A 37 -2.59 -7.11 5.01
N ASN A 38 -3.36 -6.17 4.47
CA ASN A 38 -2.97 -5.39 3.31
C ASN A 38 -1.92 -4.33 3.69
N PRO A 39 -0.71 -4.33 3.11
CA PRO A 39 0.29 -3.29 3.35
C PRO A 39 0.06 -2.01 2.52
N GLY A 40 -0.99 -1.95 1.71
CA GLY A 40 -1.20 -0.88 0.72
C GLY A 40 -1.24 0.53 1.32
N SER A 41 -1.80 0.71 2.53
CA SER A 41 -1.84 2.02 3.19
C SER A 41 -0.43 2.55 3.46
N VAL A 42 0.43 1.76 4.10
CA VAL A 42 1.80 2.19 4.42
C VAL A 42 2.68 2.29 3.16
N ILE A 43 2.45 1.46 2.14
CA ILE A 43 3.15 1.55 0.86
C ILE A 43 2.82 2.86 0.15
N LEU A 44 1.54 3.24 0.07
CA LEU A 44 1.12 4.49 -0.56
C LEU A 44 1.54 5.71 0.28
N SER A 45 1.60 5.61 1.61
CA SER A 45 2.22 6.68 2.43
C SER A 45 3.72 6.79 2.17
N GLY A 46 4.40 5.67 1.90
CA GLY A 46 5.79 5.66 1.44
C GLY A 46 5.96 6.30 0.05
N GLU A 47 5.01 6.10 -0.86
CA GLU A 47 4.97 6.83 -2.14
C GLU A 47 4.87 8.33 -1.90
N MET A 48 3.94 8.80 -1.06
CA MET A 48 3.83 10.21 -0.70
C MET A 48 5.15 10.77 -0.13
N MET A 49 5.85 9.97 0.68
CA MET A 49 7.16 10.33 1.23
C MET A 49 8.21 10.52 0.12
N LEU A 50 8.28 9.61 -0.85
CA LEU A 50 9.21 9.70 -1.98
C LEU A 50 8.89 10.94 -2.83
N THR A 51 7.61 11.19 -3.09
CA THR A 51 7.14 12.39 -3.78
C THR A 51 7.56 13.66 -3.03
N TYR A 52 7.41 13.68 -1.70
CA TYR A 52 7.84 14.80 -0.85
C TYR A 52 9.37 15.02 -0.89
N MET A 53 10.16 13.96 -0.98
CA MET A 53 11.62 14.01 -1.12
C MET A 53 12.09 14.40 -2.54
N GLY A 54 11.16 14.57 -3.49
CA GLY A 54 11.46 14.86 -4.90
C GLY A 54 11.91 13.63 -5.70
N TRP A 55 11.68 12.41 -5.19
CA TRP A 55 12.02 11.14 -5.86
C TRP A 55 10.84 10.60 -6.66
N SER A 56 10.35 11.40 -7.61
CA SER A 56 9.12 11.13 -8.34
C SER A 56 9.19 9.85 -9.20
N GLU A 57 10.34 9.52 -9.77
CA GLU A 57 10.48 8.30 -10.57
C GLU A 57 10.29 7.02 -9.72
N ALA A 58 10.74 7.05 -8.47
CA ALA A 58 10.55 5.95 -7.53
C ALA A 58 9.08 5.86 -7.06
N ALA A 59 8.45 7.01 -6.79
CA ALA A 59 7.04 7.09 -6.46
C ALA A 59 6.15 6.51 -7.58
N ASP A 60 6.43 6.88 -8.84
CA ASP A 60 5.72 6.38 -10.02
C ASP A 60 5.83 4.86 -10.17
N LEU A 61 6.99 4.27 -9.86
CA LEU A 61 7.17 2.81 -9.88
C LEU A 61 6.25 2.12 -8.87
N ILE A 62 6.10 2.68 -7.67
CA ILE A 62 5.20 2.14 -6.64
C ILE A 62 3.74 2.18 -7.14
N ILE A 63 3.29 3.32 -7.66
CA ILE A 63 1.93 3.48 -8.20
C ILE A 63 1.68 2.46 -9.32
N ARG A 64 2.59 2.37 -10.31
CA ARG A 64 2.45 1.43 -11.42
C ARG A 64 2.43 -0.03 -10.96
N GLY A 65 3.34 -0.41 -10.07
CA GLY A 65 3.42 -1.76 -9.51
C GLY A 65 2.15 -2.14 -8.76
N LEU A 66 1.62 -1.24 -7.92
CA LEU A 66 0.39 -1.46 -7.17
C LEU A 66 -0.83 -1.58 -8.10
N GLU A 67 -0.98 -0.66 -9.05
CA GLU A 67 -2.09 -0.68 -10.01
C GLU A 67 -2.11 -1.99 -10.82
N ARG A 68 -0.97 -2.40 -11.37
CA ARG A 68 -0.85 -3.63 -12.16
C ARG A 68 -1.17 -4.87 -11.33
N THR A 69 -0.72 -4.88 -10.08
CA THR A 69 -0.95 -6.01 -9.15
C THR A 69 -2.44 -6.16 -8.82
N ILE A 70 -3.11 -5.06 -8.48
CA ILE A 70 -4.56 -5.06 -8.20
C ILE A 70 -5.36 -5.40 -9.48
N LYS A 71 -5.02 -4.83 -10.64
CA LYS A 71 -5.66 -5.15 -11.93
C LYS A 71 -5.52 -6.64 -12.30
N SER A 72 -4.41 -7.26 -11.92
CA SER A 72 -4.16 -8.70 -12.11
C SER A 72 -4.88 -9.58 -11.08
N LYS A 73 -5.67 -8.99 -10.17
CA LYS A 73 -6.39 -9.66 -9.09
C LYS A 73 -5.51 -10.50 -8.16
N ILE A 74 -4.22 -10.17 -8.06
CA ILE A 74 -3.31 -10.75 -7.06
C ILE A 74 -3.37 -9.82 -5.86
N VAL A 75 -4.09 -10.18 -4.81
CA VAL A 75 -4.44 -9.24 -3.73
C VAL A 75 -4.52 -9.94 -2.37
N THR A 76 -4.44 -9.18 -1.29
CA THR A 76 -4.65 -9.69 0.07
C THR A 76 -6.12 -10.00 0.35
N TYR A 77 -6.38 -10.73 1.45
CA TYR A 77 -7.69 -11.31 1.80
C TYR A 77 -8.86 -10.30 1.81
N ASP A 78 -8.57 -9.04 2.17
CA ASP A 78 -9.54 -7.95 2.31
C ASP A 78 -10.16 -7.54 0.97
N PHE A 79 -9.36 -7.56 -0.10
CA PHE A 79 -9.84 -7.40 -1.48
C PHE A 79 -10.32 -8.72 -2.08
N ALA A 80 -9.61 -9.82 -1.86
CA ALA A 80 -9.92 -11.11 -2.47
C ALA A 80 -11.38 -11.53 -2.21
N ARG A 81 -11.87 -11.35 -0.99
CA ARG A 81 -13.26 -11.66 -0.60
C ARG A 81 -14.35 -10.80 -1.29
N LEU A 82 -13.96 -9.73 -1.97
CA LEU A 82 -14.85 -8.81 -2.69
C LEU A 82 -14.71 -8.93 -4.22
N MET A 83 -13.83 -9.81 -4.71
CA MET A 83 -13.47 -9.92 -6.11
C MET A 83 -13.67 -11.35 -6.62
N GLU A 84 -14.41 -11.51 -7.72
CA GLU A 84 -14.53 -12.82 -8.37
C GLU A 84 -13.22 -13.20 -9.08
N GLY A 85 -12.73 -14.42 -8.84
CA GLY A 85 -11.52 -14.96 -9.46
C GLY A 85 -10.22 -14.31 -8.99
N ALA A 86 -10.20 -13.71 -7.79
CA ALA A 86 -8.97 -13.18 -7.22
C ALA A 86 -8.04 -14.29 -6.71
N LYS A 87 -6.74 -14.08 -6.88
CA LYS A 87 -5.70 -14.85 -6.23
C LYS A 87 -5.37 -14.18 -4.90
N GLU A 88 -5.90 -14.74 -3.81
CA GLU A 88 -5.53 -14.33 -2.46
C GLU A 88 -4.05 -14.65 -2.18
N VAL A 89 -3.30 -13.67 -1.69
CA VAL A 89 -1.89 -13.80 -1.30
C VAL A 89 -1.65 -13.21 0.09
N LYS A 90 -0.52 -13.57 0.70
CA LYS A 90 -0.05 -13.01 1.98
C LYS A 90 0.38 -11.54 1.86
N CYS A 91 0.59 -10.88 2.99
CA CYS A 91 1.10 -9.51 3.05
C CYS A 91 2.47 -9.40 2.36
N SER A 92 3.41 -10.28 2.73
CA SER A 92 4.73 -10.38 2.13
C SER A 92 4.68 -10.63 0.61
N GLU A 93 3.89 -11.62 0.20
CA GLU A 93 3.70 -12.01 -1.20
C GLU A 93 3.06 -10.91 -2.05
N PHE A 94 2.17 -10.11 -1.47
CA PHE A 94 1.60 -8.93 -2.14
C PHE A 94 2.67 -7.87 -2.38
N GLY A 95 3.54 -7.62 -1.40
CA GLY A 95 4.71 -6.75 -1.57
C GLY A 95 5.63 -7.22 -2.69
N GLU A 96 5.95 -8.51 -2.74
CA GLU A 96 6.73 -9.10 -3.85
C GLU A 96 6.02 -8.97 -5.20
N ALA A 97 4.69 -9.16 -5.23
CA ALA A 97 3.91 -9.01 -6.45
C ALA A 97 3.94 -7.58 -6.98
N ILE A 98 3.88 -6.58 -6.09
CA ILE A 98 4.05 -5.16 -6.45
C ILE A 98 5.43 -4.95 -7.09
N VAL A 99 6.50 -5.41 -6.45
CA VAL A 99 7.88 -5.26 -6.96
C VAL A 99 8.05 -5.93 -8.32
N ARG A 100 7.51 -7.15 -8.52
CA ARG A 100 7.56 -7.85 -9.81
C ARG A 100 6.84 -7.11 -10.93
N ASN A 101 5.90 -6.22 -10.59
CA ASN A 101 5.06 -5.49 -11.55
C ASN A 101 5.48 -4.03 -11.75
N MET A 102 6.56 -3.55 -11.10
CA MET A 102 7.07 -2.19 -11.27
C MET A 102 7.51 -1.90 -12.72
#